data_AF-A0A1V5B8A2-F1
#
_entry.id   AF-A0A1V5B8A2-F1
#
_cell.length_a   1.000
_cell.length_b   1.000
_cell.length_c   1.000
_cell.angle_alpha   90.00
_cell.angle_beta   90.00
_cell.angle_gamma   90.00
#
_symmetry.space_group_name_H-M   'P 1'
#
loop_
_entity.id
_entity.type
_entity.pdbx_description
1 polymer ?
#
loop_
_entity_poly.entity_id
_entity_poly.type
_entity_poly.pdbx_seq_one_letter_code
_entity_poly.pdbx_strand_id
1 'polypeptide(L)'
;MEIVLDTNILISSLLRNGLTRDIILLSPLKMYTVEYAKFEVEKHKDELQSKSKLDEDSFNYLTEFVFGKVSLIPMAELSPFKDKAIGIMREIDINDSPFIALAMHLNCPIWSNDAHFKRQNVIKSYTTKELINLLL
;
A
#
# COMPACT_ATOMS: atom_id res chain seq x y z
N MET A 1 -0.27 -15.67 -0.12
CA MET A 1 -1.14 -14.82 0.72
C MET A 1 -1.46 -13.57 -0.08
N GLU A 2 -2.70 -13.07 0.04
CA GLU A 2 -3.16 -11.80 -0.57
C GLU A 2 -3.08 -10.69 0.48
N ILE A 3 -2.71 -9.48 0.08
CA ILE A 3 -2.54 -8.36 1.00
C ILE A 3 -2.72 -7.01 0.31
N VAL A 4 -3.34 -6.04 1.01
CA VAL A 4 -3.49 -4.66 0.56
C VAL A 4 -2.34 -3.81 1.06
N LEU A 5 -1.75 -2.99 0.21
CA LEU A 5 -0.71 -2.02 0.54
C LEU A 5 -1.31 -0.62 0.57
N ASP A 6 -1.01 0.14 1.61
CA ASP A 6 -1.25 1.58 1.62
C ASP A 6 -0.21 2.34 0.75
N THR A 7 -0.45 3.64 0.51
CA THR A 7 0.50 4.46 -0.26
C THR A 7 1.86 4.54 0.45
N ASN A 8 1.89 4.59 1.79
CA ASN A 8 3.12 4.75 2.56
C ASN A 8 4.08 3.56 2.38
N ILE A 9 3.57 2.34 2.25
CA ILE A 9 4.38 1.15 1.93
C ILE A 9 5.00 1.28 0.54
N LEU A 10 4.22 1.70 -0.47
CA LEU A 10 4.71 1.92 -1.83
C LEU A 10 5.80 3.00 -1.85
N ILE A 11 5.55 4.16 -1.24
CA ILE A 11 6.52 5.26 -1.12
C ILE A 11 7.79 4.78 -0.40
N SER A 12 7.65 4.07 0.72
CA SER A 12 8.79 3.56 1.48
C SER A 12 9.67 2.64 0.64
N SER A 13 9.06 1.81 -0.22
CA SER A 13 9.79 0.93 -1.13
C SER A 13 10.62 1.70 -2.17
N LEU A 14 10.14 2.85 -2.62
CA LEU A 14 10.83 3.69 -3.61
C LEU A 14 11.94 4.54 -2.98
N LEU A 15 11.72 5.03 -1.76
CA LEU A 15 12.65 5.95 -1.10
C LEU A 15 13.95 5.31 -0.62
N ARG A 16 13.91 4.06 -0.14
CA ARG A 16 15.09 3.40 0.43
C ARG A 16 15.18 1.95 -0.01
N ASN A 17 16.40 1.49 -0.23
CA ASN A 17 16.65 0.07 -0.31
C ASN A 17 16.53 -0.55 1.10
N GLY A 18 15.71 -1.58 1.24
CA GLY A 18 15.45 -2.22 2.53
C GLY A 18 14.24 -3.14 2.50
N LEU A 19 13.86 -3.63 3.67
CA LEU A 19 12.90 -4.73 3.84
C LEU A 19 11.58 -4.53 3.08
N THR A 20 11.02 -3.33 3.09
CA THR A 20 9.77 -3.05 2.35
C THR A 20 9.92 -3.28 0.85
N ARG A 21 11.04 -2.83 0.26
CA ARG A 21 11.35 -3.07 -1.15
C ARG A 21 11.59 -4.56 -1.41
N ASP A 22 12.37 -5.22 -0.55
CA ASP A 22 12.68 -6.64 -0.69
C ASP A 22 11.42 -7.51 -0.66
N ILE A 23 10.50 -7.23 0.27
CA ILE A 23 9.22 -7.96 0.37
C ILE A 23 8.41 -7.78 -0.92
N ILE A 24 8.26 -6.56 -1.43
CA ILE A 24 7.48 -6.31 -2.65
C ILE A 24 8.11 -7.04 -3.85
N LEU A 25 9.43 -7.00 -3.99
CA LEU A 25 10.09 -7.52 -5.19
C LEU A 25 10.27 -9.04 -5.17
N LEU A 26 10.49 -9.63 -3.99
CA LEU A 26 10.97 -11.01 -3.84
C LEU A 26 9.96 -11.96 -3.21
N SER A 27 8.96 -11.47 -2.48
CA SER A 27 7.99 -12.35 -1.81
C SER A 27 6.99 -12.97 -2.80
N PRO A 28 6.41 -14.15 -2.50
CA PRO A 28 5.34 -14.75 -3.28
C PRO A 28 3.96 -14.14 -2.96
N LEU A 29 3.91 -12.94 -2.38
CA LEU A 29 2.66 -12.27 -2.03
C LEU A 29 1.93 -11.78 -3.28
N LYS A 30 0.61 -11.93 -3.27
CA LYS A 30 -0.27 -11.23 -4.19
C LYS A 30 -0.64 -9.90 -3.56
N MET A 31 -0.15 -8.82 -4.13
CA MET A 31 -0.26 -7.48 -3.54
C MET A 31 -1.24 -6.63 -4.32
N TYR A 32 -2.07 -5.89 -3.59
CA TYR A 32 -3.11 -5.05 -4.15
C TYR A 32 -3.03 -3.65 -3.55
N THR A 33 -3.43 -2.65 -4.32
CA THR A 33 -3.64 -1.30 -3.81
C THR A 33 -4.75 -0.62 -4.61
N VAL A 34 -5.21 0.54 -4.15
CA VAL A 34 -6.15 1.35 -4.92
C VAL A 34 -5.41 2.11 -6.01
N GLU A 35 -6.00 2.24 -7.20
CA GLU A 35 -5.39 2.96 -8.34
C GLU A 35 -4.93 4.38 -7.98
N TYR A 36 -5.67 5.05 -7.08
CA TYR A 36 -5.32 6.35 -6.55
C TYR A 36 -3.91 6.42 -5.93
N ALA A 37 -3.43 5.33 -5.30
CA ALA A 37 -2.10 5.30 -4.69
C ALA A 37 -0.99 5.44 -5.73
N LYS A 38 -1.19 4.92 -6.95
CA LYS A 38 -0.24 5.13 -8.06
C LYS A 38 -0.24 6.58 -8.52
N PHE A 39 -1.42 7.19 -8.68
CA PHE A 39 -1.54 8.60 -9.02
C PHE A 39 -0.85 9.50 -7.99
N GLU A 40 -0.97 9.19 -6.70
CA GLU A 40 -0.29 9.93 -5.64
C GLU A 40 1.24 9.84 -5.77
N VAL A 41 1.78 8.64 -6.02
CA VAL A 41 3.22 8.46 -6.25
C VAL A 41 3.70 9.23 -7.49
N GLU A 42 2.96 9.18 -8.59
CA GLU A 42 3.29 9.92 -9.81
C GLU A 42 3.24 11.44 -9.63
N LYS A 43 2.24 11.94 -8.89
CA LYS A 43 2.10 13.36 -8.57
C LYS A 43 3.28 13.88 -7.74
N HIS A 44 3.85 13.04 -6.87
CA HIS A 44 4.97 13.39 -6.01
C HIS A 44 6.32 12.88 -6.54
N LYS A 45 6.40 12.47 -7.82
CA LYS A 45 7.57 11.84 -8.43
C LYS A 45 8.87 12.61 -8.19
N ASP A 46 8.91 13.90 -8.50
CA ASP A 46 10.14 14.71 -8.41
C ASP A 46 10.69 14.78 -6.97
N GLU A 47 9.79 14.93 -5.99
CA GLU A 47 10.14 14.94 -4.58
C GLU A 47 10.66 13.57 -4.11
N LEU A 48 9.97 12.50 -4.50
CA LEU A 48 10.35 11.13 -4.16
C LEU A 48 11.69 10.74 -4.79
N GLN A 49 11.91 11.11 -6.05
CA GLN A 49 13.15 10.88 -6.77
C GLN A 49 14.32 11.57 -6.06
N SER A 50 14.19 12.87 -5.76
CA SER A 50 15.20 13.63 -5.01
C SER A 50 15.53 12.98 -3.66
N LYS A 51 14.52 12.53 -2.91
CA LYS A 51 14.70 11.86 -1.61
C LYS A 51 15.32 10.46 -1.74
N SER A 52 15.06 9.75 -2.84
CA SER A 52 15.60 8.41 -3.08
C SER A 52 17.10 8.41 -3.41
N LYS A 53 17.63 9.56 -3.86
CA LYS A 53 19.00 9.73 -4.38
C LYS A 53 19.33 8.86 -5.60
N LEU A 54 18.30 8.44 -6.34
CA LEU A 54 18.44 7.77 -7.63
C LEU A 54 18.40 8.81 -8.75
N ASP A 55 19.13 8.54 -9.83
CA ASP A 55 18.91 9.23 -11.10
C ASP A 55 17.50 8.93 -11.64
N GLU A 56 17.06 9.76 -12.60
CA GLU A 56 15.70 9.69 -13.13
C GLU A 56 15.38 8.32 -13.74
N ASP A 57 16.29 7.76 -14.53
CA ASP A 57 16.09 6.46 -15.19
C ASP A 57 15.96 5.35 -14.14
N SER A 58 16.90 5.29 -13.19
CA SER A 58 16.86 4.32 -12.08
C SER A 58 15.58 4.42 -11.25
N PHE A 59 15.10 5.64 -10.98
CA PHE A 59 13.87 5.85 -10.23
C PHE A 59 12.63 5.38 -11.03
N ASN A 60 12.59 5.69 -12.33
CA ASN A 60 11.52 5.25 -13.23
C ASN A 60 11.46 3.73 -13.31
N TYR A 61 12.61 3.08 -13.56
CA TYR A 61 12.69 1.61 -13.61
C TYR A 61 12.25 0.97 -12.30
N LEU A 62 12.69 1.50 -11.15
CA LEU A 62 12.26 0.98 -9.85
C LEU A 62 10.75 1.14 -9.65
N THR A 63 10.19 2.29 -10.02
CA THR A 63 8.76 2.58 -9.91
C THR A 63 7.95 1.61 -10.76
N GLU A 64 8.32 1.41 -12.02
CA GLU A 64 7.69 0.43 -12.91
C GLU A 64 7.78 -0.99 -12.34
N PHE A 65 8.94 -1.38 -11.80
CA PHE A 65 9.14 -2.72 -11.26
C PHE A 65 8.31 -2.96 -9.98
N VAL A 66 8.22 -1.97 -9.09
CA VAL A 66 7.37 -2.01 -7.89
C VAL A 66 5.89 -2.12 -8.29
N PHE A 67 5.40 -1.25 -9.16
CA PHE A 67 4.00 -1.31 -9.59
C PHE A 67 3.68 -2.54 -10.46
N GLY A 68 4.67 -3.11 -11.15
CA GLY A 68 4.53 -4.40 -11.85
C GLY A 68 4.29 -5.59 -10.91
N LYS A 69 4.58 -5.45 -9.61
CA LYS A 69 4.30 -6.47 -8.58
C LYS A 69 2.97 -6.27 -7.85
N VAL A 70 2.28 -5.14 -8.08
CA VAL A 70 1.08 -4.74 -7.33
C VAL A 70 -0.10 -4.56 -8.27
N SER A 71 -1.19 -5.29 -8.03
CA SER A 71 -2.44 -5.11 -8.77
C SER A 71 -3.17 -3.85 -8.32
N LEU A 72 -3.45 -2.95 -9.26
CA LEU A 72 -4.19 -1.71 -9.03
C LEU A 72 -5.68 -1.95 -9.20
N ILE A 73 -6.46 -1.64 -8.16
CA ILE A 73 -7.92 -1.79 -8.18
C ILE A 73 -8.58 -0.41 -8.35
N PRO A 74 -9.40 -0.22 -9.40
CA PRO A 74 -10.18 1.00 -9.59
C PRO A 74 -11.15 1.26 -8.44
N MET A 75 -11.28 2.53 -8.03
CA MET A 75 -12.20 2.92 -6.96
C MET A 75 -13.68 2.58 -7.25
N ALA A 76 -14.05 2.48 -8.53
CA ALA A 76 -15.40 2.11 -8.95
C ALA A 76 -15.81 0.71 -8.47
N GLU A 77 -14.86 -0.24 -8.39
CA GLU A 77 -15.11 -1.61 -7.92
C GLU A 77 -15.36 -1.67 -6.41
N LEU A 78 -14.95 -0.63 -5.67
CA LEU A 78 -15.05 -0.55 -4.22
C LEU A 78 -16.34 0.11 -3.72
N SER A 79 -17.19 0.57 -4.65
CA SER A 79 -18.47 1.24 -4.34
C SER A 79 -19.30 0.50 -3.27
N PRO A 80 -19.45 -0.85 -3.30
CA PRO A 80 -20.25 -1.56 -2.29
C PRO A 80 -19.72 -1.44 -0.85
N PHE A 81 -18.43 -1.12 -0.67
CA PHE A 81 -17.78 -1.07 0.63
C PHE A 81 -17.48 0.36 1.10
N LYS A 82 -17.67 1.36 0.23
CA LYS A 82 -17.27 2.75 0.46
C LYS A 82 -17.81 3.33 1.77
N ASP A 83 -19.13 3.30 1.97
CA ASP A 83 -19.76 3.94 3.13
C ASP A 83 -19.36 3.26 4.45
N LYS A 84 -19.25 1.93 4.42
CA LYS A 84 -18.80 1.16 5.59
C LYS A 84 -17.34 1.47 5.93
N ALA A 85 -16.47 1.55 4.92
CA ALA A 85 -15.07 1.89 5.13
C ALA A 85 -14.88 3.33 5.65
N ILE A 86 -15.63 4.29 5.12
CA ILE A 86 -15.67 5.67 5.65
C ILE A 86 -16.13 5.65 7.11
N GLY A 87 -17.19 4.92 7.43
CA GLY A 87 -17.69 4.80 8.80
C GLY A 87 -16.65 4.24 9.78
N ILE A 88 -15.86 3.25 9.36
CA ILE A 88 -14.78 2.65 10.18
C ILE A 88 -13.67 3.67 10.44
N MET A 89 -13.28 4.43 9.41
CA MET A 89 -12.10 5.30 9.48
C MET A 89 -12.40 6.75 9.86
N ARG A 90 -13.67 7.15 9.97
CA ARG A 90 -14.11 8.54 10.20
C ARG A 90 -13.42 9.22 11.39
N GLU A 91 -13.27 8.51 12.51
CA GLU A 91 -12.68 9.01 13.76
C GLU A 91 -11.18 8.65 13.90
N ILE A 92 -10.59 8.05 12.86
CA ILE A 92 -9.18 7.62 12.82
C ILE A 92 -8.43 8.46 11.78
N ASP A 93 -8.70 8.20 10.50
CA ASP A 93 -8.26 8.97 9.35
C ASP A 93 -9.12 8.60 8.13
N ILE A 94 -10.01 9.49 7.71
CA ILE A 94 -10.95 9.24 6.62
C ILE A 94 -10.25 8.93 5.29
N ASN A 95 -9.01 9.42 5.09
CA ASN A 95 -8.26 9.21 3.84
C ASN A 95 -7.78 7.77 3.68
N ASP A 96 -7.71 7.00 4.77
CA ASP A 96 -7.35 5.58 4.76
C ASP A 96 -8.54 4.66 4.42
N SER A 97 -9.76 5.22 4.36
CA SER A 97 -10.97 4.45 4.03
C SER A 97 -10.91 3.68 2.70
N PRO A 98 -10.26 4.15 1.61
CA PRO A 98 -10.12 3.37 0.38
C PRO A 98 -9.41 2.03 0.59
N PHE A 99 -8.38 1.98 1.43
CA PHE A 99 -7.63 0.75 1.71
C PHE A 99 -8.45 -0.23 2.54
N ILE A 100 -9.27 0.26 3.47
CA ILE A 100 -10.24 -0.55 4.21
C ILE A 100 -11.30 -1.13 3.26
N ALA A 101 -11.83 -0.32 2.34
CA ALA A 101 -12.80 -0.77 1.35
C ALA A 101 -12.23 -1.87 0.45
N LEU A 102 -10.98 -1.70 0.00
CA LEU A 102 -10.27 -2.70 -0.80
C LEU A 102 -10.02 -3.99 -0.02
N ALA A 103 -9.55 -3.89 1.23
CA ALA A 103 -9.31 -5.06 2.07
C ALA A 103 -10.59 -5.83 2.36
N MET A 104 -11.72 -5.14 2.52
CA MET A 104 -13.05 -5.76 2.64
C MET A 104 -13.48 -6.44 1.34
N HIS A 105 -13.27 -5.79 0.20
CA HIS A 105 -13.62 -6.32 -1.13
C HIS A 105 -12.87 -7.64 -1.42
N LEU A 106 -11.58 -7.70 -1.10
CA LEU A 106 -10.73 -8.87 -1.30
C LEU A 106 -10.73 -9.85 -0.13
N ASN A 107 -11.36 -9.49 1.00
CA ASN A 107 -11.33 -10.23 2.25
C ASN A 107 -9.89 -10.62 2.69
N CYS A 108 -8.97 -9.64 2.65
CA CYS A 108 -7.56 -9.85 2.93
C CYS A 108 -6.98 -8.78 3.88
N PRO A 109 -5.83 -9.03 4.52
CA PRO A 109 -5.23 -8.09 5.46
C PRO A 109 -4.64 -6.85 4.78
N ILE A 110 -4.37 -5.81 5.58
CA ILE A 110 -3.61 -4.61 5.17
C ILE A 110 -2.18 -4.71 5.68
N TRP A 111 -1.22 -4.35 4.83
CA TRP A 111 0.14 -4.04 5.21
C TRP A 111 0.31 -2.53 5.31
N SER A 112 0.58 -2.04 6.50
CA SER A 112 0.94 -0.64 6.76
C SER A 112 1.75 -0.53 8.05
N ASN A 113 2.67 0.42 8.10
CA ASN A 113 3.34 0.81 9.34
C ASN A 113 2.62 1.98 10.06
N ASP A 114 1.55 2.50 9.48
CA ASP A 114 0.71 3.51 10.12
C ASP A 114 -0.14 2.89 11.23
N ALA A 115 -0.12 3.52 12.40
CA ALA A 115 -0.91 3.10 13.54
C ALA A 115 -2.43 3.23 13.29
N HIS A 116 -2.87 4.05 12.34
CA HIS A 116 -4.28 4.22 11.97
C HIS A 116 -4.96 2.87 11.70
N PHE A 117 -4.35 2.01 10.89
CA PHE A 117 -4.91 0.71 10.54
C PHE A 117 -4.97 -0.29 11.70
N LYS A 118 -4.23 -0.05 12.79
CA LYS A 118 -4.29 -0.86 14.02
C LYS A 118 -5.37 -0.35 15.00
N ARG A 119 -5.88 0.86 14.83
CA ARG A 119 -6.91 1.46 15.69
C ARG A 119 -8.32 0.93 15.38
N GLN A 120 -8.56 0.47 14.16
CA GLN A 120 -9.81 -0.22 13.78
C GLN A 120 -9.74 -1.73 14.05
N ASN A 121 -10.89 -2.39 14.22
CA ASN A 121 -10.99 -3.80 14.61
C ASN A 121 -11.67 -4.70 13.56
N VAL A 122 -11.91 -4.19 12.34
CA VAL A 122 -12.62 -4.88 11.27
C VAL A 122 -11.67 -5.65 10.35
N ILE A 123 -10.53 -5.06 10.02
CA ILE A 123 -9.54 -5.61 9.11
C ILE A 123 -8.26 -5.93 9.87
N LYS A 124 -7.69 -7.11 9.62
CA LYS A 124 -6.37 -7.44 10.18
C LYS A 124 -5.30 -6.60 9.48
N SER A 125 -4.47 -5.93 10.25
CA SER A 125 -3.34 -5.15 9.73
C SER A 125 -2.00 -5.70 10.23
N TYR A 126 -0.97 -5.62 9.41
CA TYR A 126 0.40 -6.00 9.72
C TYR A 126 1.34 -4.84 9.45
N THR A 127 2.25 -4.61 10.40
CA THR A 127 3.48 -3.84 10.17
C THR A 127 4.46 -4.66 9.34
N THR A 128 5.47 -4.02 8.75
CA THR A 128 6.55 -4.73 8.03
C THR A 128 7.21 -5.79 8.91
N LYS A 129 7.42 -5.49 10.21
CA LYS A 129 8.02 -6.44 11.16
C LYS A 129 7.14 -7.67 11.39
N GLU A 130 5.84 -7.48 11.58
CA GLU A 130 4.90 -8.60 11.75
C GLU A 130 4.79 -9.42 10.47
N LEU A 131 4.77 -8.77 9.31
CA LEU A 131 4.69 -9.46 8.02
C LEU A 131 5.89 -10.37 7.79
N ILE A 132 7.11 -9.91 8.12
CA ILE A 132 8.32 -10.74 8.03
C ILE A 132 8.20 -11.98 8.91
N ASN A 133 7.75 -11.83 10.15
CA ASN A 133 7.59 -12.97 11.07
C ASN A 133 6.55 -14.01 10.60
N LEU A 134 5.67 -13.66 9.66
CA LEU A 134 4.70 -14.59 9.06
C LEU A 134 5.25 -15.30 7.81
N LEU A 135 6.29 -14.73 7.20
CA LEU A 135 6.91 -15.24 5.98
C LEU A 135 8.12 -16.14 6.25
N LEU A 136 8.64 -16.12 7.48
CA LEU A 136 9.67 -17.03 8.02
C LEU A 136 9.03 -18.27 8.63
#